data_AF-A0A7S3V0Q9-F1
#
_entry.id   AF-A0A7S3V0Q9-F1
#
_cell.length_a   1.000
_cell.length_b   1.000
_cell.length_c   1.000
_cell.angle_alpha   90.00
_cell.angle_beta   90.00
_cell.angle_gamma   90.00
#
_symmetry.space_group_name_H-M   'P 1'
#
loop_
_entity.id
_entity.type
_entity.pdbx_description
1 polymer ?
#
loop_
_entity_poly.entity_id
_entity_poly.type
_entity_poly.pdbx_seq_one_letter_code
_entity_poly.pdbx_strand_id
1 'polypeptide(L)'
;LCSFDDLLDSYQELRFPRQVPLHKHLAKQMSDLYQAARGGNFEDARYLINSGRDINHKTKENETPLHAAVRSNCSPLVKQLLLLGADLEVKSIDGFTPLRLAAQKNYHMCLKMLLDSDADTETR
;
A
#
# COMPACT_ATOMS: atom_id res chain seq x y z
N LEU A 1 38.11 2.24 1.57
CA LEU A 1 37.59 2.86 0.33
C LEU A 1 36.81 1.77 -0.37
N CYS A 2 35.55 1.54 0.02
CA CYS A 2 34.76 0.46 -0.59
C CYS A 2 34.56 0.79 -2.07
N SER A 3 34.88 -0.20 -2.90
CA SER A 3 34.83 -0.08 -4.36
C SER A 3 33.37 0.01 -4.80
N PHE A 4 33.12 0.65 -5.94
CA PHE A 4 31.80 0.71 -6.57
C PHE A 4 31.21 -0.69 -6.84
N ASP A 5 32.07 -1.73 -6.89
CA ASP A 5 31.68 -3.14 -7.01
C ASP A 5 31.07 -3.75 -5.74
N ASP A 6 31.40 -3.26 -4.53
CA ASP A 6 30.83 -3.77 -3.26
C ASP A 6 29.35 -3.37 -3.09
N LEU A 7 28.90 -2.34 -3.81
CA LEU A 7 27.52 -1.88 -3.76
C LEU A 7 26.61 -2.77 -4.61
N LEU A 8 27.15 -3.41 -5.66
CA LEU A 8 26.38 -4.29 -6.53
C LEU A 8 26.11 -5.65 -5.88
N ASP A 9 26.99 -6.14 -5.00
CA ASP A 9 26.79 -7.41 -4.30
C ASP A 9 25.70 -7.34 -3.19
N SER A 10 25.43 -6.16 -2.62
CA SER A 10 24.26 -5.96 -1.75
C SER A 10 22.92 -5.99 -2.51
N TYR A 11 22.95 -5.73 -3.82
CA TYR A 11 21.81 -5.91 -4.73
C TYR A 11 21.80 -7.32 -5.37
N GLN A 12 22.86 -8.12 -5.27
CA GLN A 12 22.90 -9.51 -5.76
C GLN A 12 22.33 -10.55 -4.78
N GLU A 13 21.97 -10.16 -3.54
CA GLU A 13 21.04 -10.95 -2.72
C GLU A 13 19.58 -10.93 -3.25
N LEU A 14 19.30 -10.24 -4.38
CA LEU A 14 18.23 -10.58 -5.34
C LEU A 14 18.48 -11.90 -6.09
N ARG A 15 19.11 -12.88 -5.41
CA ARG A 15 19.15 -14.25 -5.87
C ARG A 15 17.73 -14.77 -5.80
N PHE A 16 17.06 -14.83 -6.94
CA PHE A 16 15.82 -15.59 -7.14
C PHE A 16 16.19 -17.05 -7.47
N PRO A 17 16.41 -17.96 -6.50
CA PRO A 17 16.50 -19.36 -6.85
C PRO A 17 15.08 -19.90 -7.08
N ARG A 18 14.98 -20.64 -8.17
CA ARG A 18 13.83 -21.43 -8.61
C ARG A 18 12.66 -20.64 -9.16
N GLN A 19 12.32 -21.01 -10.39
CA GLN A 19 11.04 -20.82 -11.05
C GLN A 19 9.88 -20.92 -10.06
N VAL A 20 9.54 -19.80 -9.42
CA VAL A 20 8.28 -19.63 -8.72
C VAL A 20 7.27 -19.33 -9.83
N PRO A 21 6.13 -20.06 -9.88
CA PRO A 21 5.12 -19.81 -10.90
C PRO A 21 4.79 -18.33 -10.91
N LEU A 22 4.70 -17.70 -12.09
CA LEU A 22 4.51 -16.24 -12.26
C LEU A 22 3.42 -15.68 -11.32
N HIS A 23 2.36 -16.46 -11.09
CA HIS A 23 1.30 -16.17 -10.14
C HIS A 23 1.77 -15.96 -8.68
N LYS A 24 2.77 -16.72 -8.21
CA LYS A 24 3.34 -16.62 -6.86
C LYS A 24 4.29 -15.44 -6.72
N HIS A 25 4.97 -15.05 -7.81
CA HIS A 25 5.82 -13.85 -7.81
C HIS A 25 4.97 -12.58 -7.76
N LEU A 26 3.89 -12.53 -8.55
CA LEU A 26 2.90 -11.44 -8.48
C LEU A 26 2.23 -11.40 -7.11
N ALA A 27 1.76 -12.54 -6.58
CA ALA A 27 1.17 -12.58 -5.23
C ALA A 27 2.12 -12.12 -4.13
N LYS A 28 3.44 -12.39 -4.25
CA LYS A 28 4.45 -11.89 -3.32
C LYS A 28 4.63 -10.37 -3.48
N GLN A 29 4.86 -9.89 -4.70
CA GLN A 29 5.00 -8.46 -4.99
C GLN A 29 3.75 -7.64 -4.61
N MET A 30 2.56 -8.21 -4.78
CA MET A 30 1.30 -7.57 -4.40
C MET A 30 1.15 -7.50 -2.88
N SER A 31 1.58 -8.55 -2.17
CA SER A 31 1.59 -8.57 -0.71
C SER A 31 2.64 -7.62 -0.11
N ASP A 32 3.76 -7.39 -0.79
CA ASP A 32 4.86 -6.54 -0.31
C ASP A 32 4.42 -5.07 -0.12
N LEU A 33 3.58 -4.50 -1.01
CA LEU A 33 3.06 -3.13 -0.84
C LEU A 33 2.16 -3.02 0.39
N TYR A 34 1.27 -4.00 0.58
CA TYR A 34 0.43 -4.06 1.77
C TYR A 34 1.26 -4.17 3.05
N GLN A 35 2.33 -5.00 3.07
CA GLN A 35 3.19 -5.14 4.24
C GLN A 35 3.96 -3.84 4.54
N ALA A 36 4.49 -3.15 3.52
CA ALA A 36 5.14 -1.85 3.69
C ALA A 36 4.16 -0.81 4.26
N ALA A 37 2.95 -0.74 3.71
CA ALA A 37 1.89 0.14 4.19
C ALA A 37 1.47 -0.18 5.63
N ARG A 38 1.35 -1.47 5.98
CA ARG A 38 1.00 -1.94 7.32
C ARG A 38 2.10 -1.65 8.35
N GLY A 39 3.37 -1.70 7.93
CA GLY A 39 4.51 -1.31 8.74
C GLY A 39 4.66 0.20 8.93
N GLY A 40 3.93 1.02 8.15
CA GLY A 40 4.07 2.47 8.16
C GLY A 40 5.30 2.99 7.41
N ASN A 41 5.98 2.13 6.64
CA ASN A 41 7.16 2.49 5.86
C ASN A 41 6.74 3.22 4.59
N PHE A 42 6.62 4.54 4.68
CA PHE A 42 6.20 5.38 3.57
C PHE A 42 7.13 5.28 2.35
N GLU A 43 8.45 5.34 2.55
CA GLU A 43 9.41 5.33 1.43
C GLU A 43 9.39 4.00 0.67
N ASP A 44 9.34 2.87 1.38
CA ASP A 44 9.22 1.55 0.77
C ASP A 44 7.90 1.45 -0.01
N ALA A 45 6.78 1.82 0.62
CA ALA A 45 5.48 1.77 -0.04
C ALA A 45 5.44 2.68 -1.28
N ARG A 46 6.06 3.87 -1.21
CA ARG A 46 6.17 4.82 -2.32
C ARG A 46 7.00 4.28 -3.47
N TYR A 47 8.15 3.66 -3.17
CA TYR A 47 8.97 2.99 -4.19
C TYR A 47 8.17 1.88 -4.89
N LEU A 48 7.45 1.06 -4.12
CA LEU A 48 6.65 -0.02 -4.63
C LEU A 48 5.47 0.47 -5.50
N ILE A 49 4.81 1.56 -5.11
CA ILE A 49 3.77 2.20 -5.92
C ILE A 49 4.34 2.70 -7.25
N ASN A 50 5.49 3.40 -7.20
CA ASN A 50 6.16 3.91 -8.40
C ASN A 50 6.67 2.81 -9.34
N SER A 51 6.86 1.59 -8.81
CA SER A 51 7.22 0.41 -9.63
C SER A 51 6.07 -0.15 -10.48
N GLY A 52 4.89 0.49 -10.44
CA GLY A 52 3.72 0.10 -11.24
C GLY A 52 2.89 -1.02 -10.62
N ARG A 53 2.96 -1.19 -9.30
CA ARG A 53 2.14 -2.17 -8.58
C ARG A 53 0.70 -1.72 -8.46
N ASP A 54 -0.20 -2.69 -8.46
CA ASP A 54 -1.64 -2.46 -8.28
C ASP A 54 -1.93 -1.92 -6.87
N ILE A 55 -2.39 -0.66 -6.81
CA ILE A 55 -2.75 0.04 -5.58
C ILE A 55 -4.08 -0.44 -4.98
N ASN A 56 -4.92 -1.11 -5.78
CA ASN A 56 -6.25 -1.59 -5.40
C ASN A 56 -6.27 -3.11 -5.17
N HIS A 57 -5.09 -3.74 -5.15
CA HIS A 57 -4.98 -5.16 -4.88
C HIS A 57 -5.59 -5.51 -3.52
N LYS A 58 -6.36 -6.59 -3.49
CA LYS A 58 -7.01 -7.12 -2.29
C LYS A 58 -6.21 -8.28 -1.73
N THR A 59 -5.86 -8.20 -0.45
CA THR A 59 -5.32 -9.33 0.29
C THR A 59 -6.38 -10.42 0.49
N LYS A 60 -5.99 -11.54 1.09
CA LYS A 60 -6.92 -12.62 1.47
C LYS A 60 -8.04 -12.16 2.42
N GLU A 61 -7.84 -11.05 3.12
CA GLU A 61 -8.80 -10.43 4.04
C GLU A 61 -9.64 -9.36 3.35
N ASN A 62 -9.63 -9.30 2.01
CA ASN A 62 -10.22 -8.23 1.20
C ASN A 62 -9.72 -6.82 1.55
N GLU A 63 -8.57 -6.72 2.22
CA GLU A 63 -7.98 -5.43 2.55
C GLU A 63 -7.10 -4.93 1.40
N THR A 64 -7.11 -3.62 1.19
CA THR A 64 -6.27 -2.94 0.19
C THR A 64 -5.04 -2.29 0.85
N PRO A 65 -4.02 -1.89 0.09
CA PRO A 65 -2.96 -1.01 0.56
C PRO A 65 -3.47 0.22 1.31
N LEU A 66 -4.63 0.76 0.91
CA LEU A 66 -5.27 1.89 1.59
C LEU A 66 -5.75 1.51 3.01
N HIS A 67 -6.35 0.33 3.20
CA HIS A 67 -6.69 -0.16 4.54
C HIS A 67 -5.44 -0.27 5.43
N ALA A 68 -4.34 -0.80 4.88
CA ALA A 68 -3.09 -0.92 5.61
C ALA A 68 -2.49 0.44 5.99
N ALA A 69 -2.49 1.40 5.07
CA ALA A 69 -2.02 2.77 5.31
C ALA A 69 -2.83 3.49 6.38
N VAL A 70 -4.16 3.34 6.38
CA VAL A 70 -5.02 3.88 7.44
C VAL A 70 -4.77 3.17 8.76
N ARG A 71 -4.60 1.83 8.75
CA ARG A 71 -4.33 1.05 9.96
C ARG A 71 -2.98 1.40 10.61
N SER A 72 -1.97 1.75 9.82
CA SER A 72 -0.69 2.26 10.31
C SER A 72 -0.71 3.76 10.63
N ASN A 73 -1.85 4.44 10.44
CA ASN A 73 -2.00 5.89 10.56
C ASN A 73 -0.98 6.68 9.72
N CYS A 74 -0.56 6.11 8.58
CA CYS A 74 0.40 6.72 7.67
C CYS A 74 -0.30 7.71 6.74
N SER A 75 -0.63 8.88 7.29
CA SER A 75 -1.21 10.04 6.58
C SER A 75 -0.58 10.34 5.21
N PRO A 76 0.77 10.39 5.04
CA PRO A 76 1.35 10.67 3.73
C PRO A 76 1.11 9.55 2.71
N LEU A 77 1.10 8.29 3.14
CA LEU A 77 0.80 7.16 2.27
C LEU A 77 -0.66 7.14 1.85
N VAL A 78 -1.58 7.43 2.78
CA VAL A 78 -3.01 7.59 2.50
C VAL A 78 -3.20 8.64 1.42
N LYS A 79 -2.63 9.84 1.58
CA LYS A 79 -2.69 10.89 0.57
C LYS A 79 -2.18 10.44 -0.80
N GLN A 80 -1.05 9.75 -0.84
CA GLN A 80 -0.47 9.28 -2.09
C GLN A 80 -1.34 8.25 -2.79
N LEU A 81 -1.91 7.30 -2.04
CA LEU A 81 -2.84 6.31 -2.59
C LEU A 81 -4.12 6.96 -3.15
N LEU A 82 -4.65 7.97 -2.45
CA LEU A 82 -5.82 8.72 -2.90
C LEU A 82 -5.54 9.50 -4.19
N LEU A 83 -4.38 10.16 -4.28
CA LEU A 83 -3.93 10.85 -5.49
C LEU A 83 -3.81 9.93 -6.71
N LEU A 84 -3.59 8.63 -6.48
CA LEU A 84 -3.48 7.64 -7.55
C LEU A 84 -4.82 6.96 -7.87
N GLY A 85 -5.92 7.37 -7.23
CA GLY A 85 -7.24 6.79 -7.45
C GLY A 85 -7.45 5.46 -6.73
N ALA A 86 -6.90 5.32 -5.52
CA ALA A 86 -7.22 4.16 -4.69
C ALA A 86 -8.73 4.12 -4.36
N ASP A 87 -9.30 2.93 -4.43
CA ASP A 87 -10.73 2.69 -4.20
C ASP A 87 -11.06 2.82 -2.70
N LEU A 88 -11.94 3.78 -2.39
CA LEU A 88 -12.42 4.13 -1.06
C LEU A 88 -13.56 3.23 -0.56
N GLU A 89 -14.28 2.60 -1.49
CA GLU A 89 -15.49 1.83 -1.22
C GLU A 89 -15.21 0.35 -0.96
N VAL A 90 -13.94 -0.05 -1.04
CA VAL A 90 -13.54 -1.44 -0.75
C VAL A 90 -13.83 -1.77 0.71
N LYS A 91 -14.54 -2.87 0.92
CA LYS A 91 -14.82 -3.41 2.25
C LYS A 91 -13.85 -4.54 2.55
N SER A 92 -13.23 -4.50 3.73
CA SER A 92 -12.50 -5.64 4.30
C SER A 92 -13.45 -6.81 4.58
N ILE A 93 -12.89 -7.97 4.93
CA ILE A 93 -13.66 -9.15 5.35
C ILE A 93 -14.59 -8.87 6.54
N ASP A 94 -14.21 -7.94 7.41
CA ASP A 94 -15.01 -7.47 8.55
C ASP A 94 -16.09 -6.46 8.14
N GLY A 95 -16.18 -6.11 6.86
CA GLY A 95 -17.12 -5.12 6.32
C GLY A 95 -16.72 -3.67 6.56
N PHE A 96 -15.47 -3.40 6.99
CA PHE A 96 -14.98 -2.04 7.20
C PHE A 96 -14.46 -1.46 5.89
N THR A 97 -14.89 -0.25 5.55
CA THR A 97 -14.21 0.59 4.55
C THR A 97 -13.01 1.30 5.19
N PRO A 98 -12.03 1.80 4.42
CA PRO A 98 -10.94 2.63 4.93
C PRO A 98 -11.45 3.81 5.76
N LEU A 99 -12.56 4.45 5.33
CA LEU A 99 -13.21 5.53 6.07
C LEU A 99 -13.75 5.06 7.42
N ARG A 100 -14.49 3.93 7.45
CA ARG A 100 -15.03 3.36 8.68
C ARG A 100 -13.92 2.95 9.65
N LEU A 101 -12.79 2.45 9.13
CA LEU A 101 -11.62 2.08 9.92
C LEU A 101 -10.96 3.31 10.54
N ALA A 102 -10.76 4.39 9.76
CA ALA A 102 -10.24 5.66 10.26
C ALA A 102 -11.16 6.26 11.34
N ALA A 103 -12.49 6.17 11.15
CA ALA A 103 -13.51 6.62 12.09
C ALA A 103 -13.45 5.84 13.40
N GLN A 104 -13.41 4.51 13.33
CA GLN A 104 -13.35 3.64 14.50
C GLN A 104 -12.09 3.89 15.34
N LYS A 105 -10.96 4.22 14.69
CA LYS A 105 -9.67 4.48 15.35
C LYS A 105 -9.48 5.94 15.78
N ASN A 106 -10.42 6.84 15.49
CA ASN A 106 -10.30 8.28 15.69
C ASN A 106 -9.04 8.88 15.00
N TYR A 107 -8.70 8.39 13.81
CA TYR A 107 -7.60 8.94 13.02
C TYR A 107 -8.06 10.16 12.22
N HIS A 108 -8.17 11.29 12.91
CA HIS A 108 -8.72 12.55 12.40
C HIS A 108 -8.06 13.01 11.09
N MET A 109 -6.74 12.85 10.98
CA MET A 109 -6.00 13.26 9.78
C MET A 109 -6.32 12.37 8.58
N CYS A 110 -6.34 11.04 8.78
CA CYS A 110 -6.72 10.09 7.73
C CYS A 110 -8.21 10.26 7.34
N LEU A 111 -9.10 10.45 8.32
CA LEU A 111 -10.52 10.73 8.09
C LEU A 111 -10.72 11.94 7.20
N LYS A 112 -10.04 13.05 7.53
CA LYS A 112 -10.15 14.28 6.75
C LYS A 112 -9.71 14.06 5.30
N MET A 113 -8.59 13.40 5.07
CA MET A 113 -8.12 13.11 3.71
C MET A 113 -9.08 12.21 2.92
N LEU A 114 -9.65 11.20 3.57
CA LEU A 114 -10.62 10.29 2.94
C LEU A 114 -11.91 11.03 2.58
N LEU A 115 -12.44 11.86 3.49
CA LEU A 115 -13.64 12.69 3.25
C LEU A 115 -13.40 13.73 2.15
N ASP A 116 -12.25 14.41 2.17
CA ASP A 116 -11.90 15.39 1.14
C ASP A 116 -11.84 14.72 -0.25
N SER A 117 -11.34 13.48 -0.33
CA SER A 117 -11.25 12.73 -1.59
C SER A 117 -12.60 12.19 -2.07
N ASP A 118 -13.49 11.80 -1.15
CA ASP A 118 -14.83 11.29 -1.45
C ASP A 118 -15.75 12.42 -1.96
N ALA A 119 -15.67 13.61 -1.34
CA ALA A 119 -16.39 14.81 -1.78
C ALA A 119 -15.99 15.27 -3.20
N ASP A 120 -14.74 15.06 -3.59
CA ASP A 120 -14.25 15.32 -4.95
C ASP A 120 -14.79 14.31 -5.98
N THR A 121 -15.25 13.13 -5.55
CA THR A 121 -15.82 12.10 -6.43
C THR A 121 -17.32 12.24 -6.67
N GLU A 122 -18.10 12.77 -5.71
CA GLU A 122 -19.55 12.96 -5.88
C GLU A 122 -19.93 14.20 -6.75
N THR A 123 -18.99 15.08 -7.07
CA THR A 123 -19.28 16.35 -7.77
C THR A 123 -19.00 16.33 -9.30
N ARG A 124 -18.90 15.16 -9.93
CA ARG A 124 -18.69 14.99 -11.38
C ARG A 124 -19.79 14.18 -12.07
#